data_AF-A0A9X4R4M0-F1
#
_entry.id   AF-A0A9X4R4M0-F1
#
_cell.length_a   1.000
_cell.length_b   1.000
_cell.length_c   1.000
_cell.angle_alpha   90.00
_cell.angle_beta   90.00
_cell.angle_gamma   90.00
#
_symmetry.space_group_name_H-M   'P 1'
#
loop_
_entity.id
_entity.type
_entity.pdbx_description
1 polymer ?
#
loop_
_entity_poly.entity_id
_entity_poly.type
_entity_poly.pdbx_seq_one_letter_code
_entity_poly.pdbx_strand_id
1 'polypeptide(L)'
;MSEALEAYYAALERLKKRGSKINNDTVAIEAGNKKGSIKRSRAVFEDLIKAIDAAAEEIAEKRAEPKAKIKQLTDDKKSLRQLLDESIEREINLLDEIYTLKAQLEAYTAGKIVQLKGGRDTSRQ
;
A
#
# COMPACT_ATOMS: atom_id res chain seq x y z
N MET A 1 -41.96 -4.73 25.03
CA MET A 1 -41.17 -4.51 23.80
C MET A 1 -42.01 -5.00 22.64
N SER A 2 -42.08 -4.29 21.50
CA SER A 2 -42.80 -4.81 20.33
C SER A 2 -41.91 -5.83 19.61
N GLU A 3 -42.51 -6.89 19.07
CA GLU A 3 -41.82 -7.93 18.29
C GLU A 3 -40.96 -7.34 17.16
N ALA A 4 -41.44 -6.26 16.54
CA ALA A 4 -40.70 -5.51 15.52
C ALA A 4 -39.42 -4.85 16.06
N LEU A 5 -39.43 -4.34 17.29
CA LEU A 5 -38.26 -3.71 17.90
C LEU A 5 -37.19 -4.74 18.26
N GLU A 6 -37.59 -5.90 18.77
CA GLU A 6 -36.69 -7.03 19.03
C GLU A 6 -36.04 -7.54 17.75
N ALA A 7 -36.80 -7.62 16.64
CA ALA A 7 -36.26 -7.98 15.34
C ALA A 7 -35.17 -7.02 14.86
N TYR A 8 -35.30 -5.71 15.11
CA TYR A 8 -34.27 -4.73 14.78
C TYR A 8 -33.01 -4.87 15.62
N TYR A 9 -33.14 -5.12 16.93
CA TYR A 9 -31.98 -5.37 17.79
C TYR A 9 -31.25 -6.66 17.39
N ALA A 10 -31.99 -7.73 17.08
CA ALA A 10 -31.40 -8.97 16.56
C ALA A 10 -30.67 -8.75 15.23
N ALA A 11 -31.22 -7.91 14.35
CA ALA A 11 -30.57 -7.54 13.09
C ALA A 11 -29.29 -6.72 13.30
N LEU A 12 -29.29 -5.78 14.26
CA LEU A 12 -28.10 -5.01 14.63
C LEU A 12 -26.96 -5.92 15.10
N GLU A 13 -27.26 -6.90 15.97
CA GLU A 13 -26.25 -7.85 16.46
C GLU A 13 -25.68 -8.74 15.34
N ARG A 14 -26.51 -9.17 14.38
CA ARG A 14 -26.03 -9.88 13.18
C ARG A 14 -25.07 -9.02 12.35
N LEU A 15 -25.37 -7.74 12.18
CA LEU A 15 -24.52 -6.81 11.42
C LEU A 15 -23.20 -6.51 12.13
N LYS A 16 -23.23 -6.35 13.46
CA LYS A 16 -22.01 -6.22 14.29
C LYS A 16 -21.09 -7.41 14.12
N LYS A 17 -21.64 -8.64 14.21
CA LYS A 17 -20.86 -9.88 14.03
C LYS A 17 -20.24 -10.00 12.63
N ARG A 18 -20.94 -9.54 11.60
CA ARG A 18 -20.42 -9.52 10.21
C ARG A 18 -19.40 -8.41 9.99
N GLY A 19 -19.33 -7.41 10.88
CA GLY A 19 -18.48 -6.23 10.73
C GLY A 19 -18.84 -5.39 9.50
N SER A 20 -20.08 -5.49 8.99
CA SER A 20 -20.56 -4.78 7.81
C SER A 20 -20.87 -3.31 8.11
N LYS A 21 -21.18 -2.52 7.07
CA LYS A 21 -21.64 -1.13 7.27
C LYS A 21 -22.98 -1.11 8.04
N ILE A 22 -22.96 -0.54 9.23
CA ILE A 22 -24.15 -0.36 10.08
C ILE A 22 -24.74 1.03 9.81
N ASN A 23 -26.05 1.07 9.52
CA ASN A 23 -26.87 2.28 9.50
C ASN A 23 -28.35 1.88 9.66
N ASN A 24 -29.23 2.86 9.84
CA ASN A 24 -30.67 2.61 10.05
C ASN A 24 -31.31 1.81 8.90
N ASP A 25 -30.87 2.04 7.67
CA ASP A 25 -31.42 1.37 6.49
C ASP A 25 -30.94 -0.09 6.37
N THR A 26 -29.68 -0.37 6.69
CA THR A 26 -29.11 -1.72 6.65
C THR A 26 -29.70 -2.57 7.77
N VAL A 27 -29.91 -1.99 8.95
CA VAL A 27 -30.60 -2.65 10.06
C VAL A 27 -32.05 -2.94 9.71
N ALA A 28 -32.75 -2.00 9.06
CA ALA A 28 -34.13 -2.21 8.62
C ALA A 28 -34.23 -3.35 7.59
N ILE A 29 -33.34 -3.38 6.60
CA ILE A 29 -33.29 -4.42 5.57
C ILE A 29 -32.94 -5.79 6.17
N GLU A 30 -31.96 -5.85 7.07
CA GLU A 30 -31.55 -7.09 7.74
C GLU A 30 -32.62 -7.65 8.69
N ALA A 31 -33.53 -6.78 9.16
CA ALA A 31 -34.74 -7.18 9.90
C ALA A 31 -35.92 -7.55 8.99
N GLY A 32 -35.74 -7.57 7.66
CA GLY A 32 -36.79 -7.92 6.69
C GLY A 32 -37.76 -6.78 6.37
N ASN A 33 -37.45 -5.54 6.78
CA ASN A 33 -38.29 -4.37 6.54
C ASN A 33 -37.77 -3.51 5.37
N LYS A 34 -38.62 -2.63 4.85
CA LYS A 34 -38.23 -1.69 3.79
C LYS A 34 -37.24 -0.65 4.32
N LYS A 35 -36.39 -0.14 3.43
CA LYS A 35 -35.53 1.02 3.69
C LYS A 35 -36.36 2.19 4.27
N GLY A 36 -35.84 2.90 5.26
CA GLY A 36 -36.55 4.01 5.91
C GLY A 36 -37.66 3.61 6.90
N SER A 37 -37.80 2.33 7.26
CA SER A 37 -38.77 1.88 8.28
C SER A 37 -38.41 2.37 9.69
N ILE A 38 -37.12 2.58 9.95
CA ILE A 38 -36.60 3.20 11.18
C ILE A 38 -36.51 4.71 10.96
N LYS A 39 -37.47 5.47 11.51
CA LYS A 39 -37.54 6.94 11.40
C LYS A 39 -37.11 7.62 12.70
N ARG A 40 -36.21 8.61 12.62
CA ARG A 40 -35.75 9.43 13.76
C ARG A 40 -36.86 10.17 14.50
N SER A 41 -37.94 10.53 13.82
CA SER A 41 -39.04 11.27 14.43
C SER A 41 -39.90 10.45 15.39
N ARG A 42 -39.73 9.11 15.42
CA ARG A 42 -40.49 8.23 16.30
C ARG A 42 -39.68 7.96 17.57
N ALA A 43 -40.19 8.43 18.72
CA ALA A 43 -39.55 8.24 20.03
C ALA A 43 -39.22 6.76 20.34
N VAL A 44 -40.04 5.82 19.86
CA VAL A 44 -39.84 4.36 20.03
C VAL A 44 -38.52 3.86 19.46
N PHE A 45 -37.92 4.58 18.49
CA PHE A 45 -36.65 4.20 17.89
C PHE A 45 -35.45 5.00 18.40
N GLU A 46 -35.62 5.95 19.33
CA GLU A 46 -34.51 6.79 19.78
C GLU A 46 -33.35 5.98 20.37
N ASP A 47 -33.66 5.04 21.26
CA ASP A 47 -32.64 4.19 21.89
C ASP A 47 -31.98 3.23 20.88
N LEU A 48 -32.77 2.70 19.94
CA LEU A 48 -32.26 1.86 18.87
C LEU A 48 -31.31 2.65 17.97
N ILE A 49 -31.68 3.88 17.59
CA ILE A 49 -30.85 4.73 16.72
C ILE A 49 -29.53 5.06 17.40
N LYS A 50 -29.54 5.40 18.71
CA LYS A 50 -28.31 5.58 19.48
C LYS A 50 -27.43 4.33 19.47
N ALA A 51 -28.02 3.15 19.64
CA ALA A 51 -27.29 1.89 19.59
C ALA A 51 -26.70 1.59 18.19
N ILE A 52 -27.42 1.96 17.13
CA ILE A 52 -26.96 1.84 15.74
C ILE A 52 -25.79 2.79 15.47
N ASP A 53 -25.92 4.04 15.89
CA ASP A 53 -24.90 5.07 15.69
C ASP A 53 -23.60 4.69 16.44
N ALA A 54 -23.71 4.26 17.70
CA ALA A 54 -22.55 3.77 18.48
C ALA A 54 -21.87 2.55 17.83
N ALA A 55 -22.65 1.60 17.32
CA ALA A 55 -22.11 0.43 16.63
C ALA A 55 -21.45 0.80 15.28
N ALA A 56 -21.97 1.82 14.59
CA ALA A 56 -21.40 2.31 13.36
C ALA A 56 -20.05 3.00 13.60
N GLU A 57 -19.93 3.78 14.68
CA GLU A 57 -18.68 4.42 15.12
C GLU A 57 -17.64 3.35 15.49
N GLU A 58 -17.99 2.36 16.31
CA GLU A 58 -17.08 1.29 16.71
C GLU A 58 -16.49 0.53 15.51
N ILE A 59 -17.32 0.23 14.49
CA ILE A 59 -16.83 -0.42 13.26
C ILE A 59 -15.98 0.54 12.42
N ALA A 60 -16.30 1.82 12.39
CA ALA A 60 -15.52 2.81 11.66
C ALA A 60 -14.12 2.97 12.26
N GLU A 61 -14.01 3.03 13.59
CA GLU A 61 -12.75 3.08 14.33
C GLU A 61 -11.91 1.83 14.08
N LYS A 62 -12.50 0.63 14.24
CA LYS A 62 -11.81 -0.64 13.94
C LYS A 62 -11.31 -0.74 12.49
N ARG A 63 -11.93 -0.02 11.56
CA ARG A 63 -11.52 0.04 10.14
C ARG A 63 -10.55 1.17 9.83
N ALA A 64 -10.35 2.13 10.72
CA ALA A 64 -9.45 3.26 10.51
C ALA A 64 -7.99 2.82 10.59
N GLU A 65 -7.62 2.04 11.61
CA GLU A 65 -6.23 1.56 11.78
C GLU A 65 -5.73 0.69 10.62
N PRO A 66 -6.49 -0.33 10.14
CA PRO A 66 -6.04 -1.15 9.02
C PRO A 66 -5.90 -0.35 7.72
N LYS A 67 -6.78 0.65 7.49
CA LYS A 67 -6.69 1.51 6.30
C LYS A 67 -5.44 2.38 6.30
N ALA A 68 -5.11 2.98 7.44
CA ALA A 68 -3.88 3.75 7.59
C ALA A 68 -2.65 2.87 7.35
N LYS A 69 -2.67 1.64 7.89
CA LYS A 69 -1.56 0.69 7.69
C LYS A 69 -1.43 0.25 6.23
N ILE A 70 -2.54 -0.02 5.54
CA ILE A 70 -2.53 -0.35 4.10
C ILE A 70 -1.91 0.79 3.31
N LYS A 71 -2.31 2.04 3.58
CA LYS A 71 -1.76 3.20 2.89
C LYS A 71 -0.24 3.33 3.10
N GLN A 72 0.20 3.18 4.36
CA GLN A 72 1.63 3.20 4.68
C GLN A 72 2.39 2.10 3.91
N LEU A 73 1.89 0.87 3.93
CA LEU A 73 2.52 -0.25 3.21
C LEU A 73 2.55 -0.03 1.70
N THR A 74 1.53 0.61 1.11
CA THR A 74 1.54 0.95 -0.31
C THR A 74 2.56 2.02 -0.66
N ASP A 75 2.72 3.02 0.22
CA ASP A 75 3.72 4.07 0.06
C ASP A 75 5.14 3.50 0.22
N ASP A 76 5.39 2.69 1.25
CA ASP A 76 6.65 1.98 1.48
C ASP A 76 7.03 1.11 0.28
N LYS A 77 6.07 0.34 -0.26
CA LYS A 77 6.28 -0.49 -1.45
C LYS A 77 6.71 0.35 -2.66
N LYS A 78 6.10 1.53 -2.84
CA LYS A 78 6.44 2.43 -3.94
C LYS A 78 7.85 2.97 -3.77
N SER A 79 8.21 3.44 -2.58
CA SER A 79 9.54 3.95 -2.27
C SER A 79 10.62 2.86 -2.45
N LEU A 80 10.38 1.65 -1.95
CA LEU A 80 11.29 0.52 -2.13
C LEU A 80 11.49 0.17 -3.61
N ARG A 81 10.43 0.25 -4.42
CA ARG A 81 10.53 0.01 -5.86
C ARG A 81 11.40 1.07 -6.54
N GLN A 82 11.20 2.35 -6.21
CA GLN A 82 12.01 3.44 -6.75
C GLN A 82 13.49 3.28 -6.37
N LEU A 83 13.78 2.98 -5.09
CA LEU A 83 15.15 2.74 -4.64
C LEU A 83 15.81 1.56 -5.33
N LEU A 84 15.04 0.49 -5.60
CA LEU A 84 15.53 -0.67 -6.34
C LEU A 84 15.86 -0.30 -7.79
N ASP A 85 14.94 0.37 -8.48
CA ASP A 85 15.12 0.80 -9.87
C ASP A 85 16.35 1.72 -9.99
N GLU A 86 16.49 2.70 -9.10
CA GLU A 86 17.67 3.58 -9.04
C GLU A 86 18.97 2.81 -8.74
N SER A 87 18.93 1.77 -7.91
CA SER A 87 20.10 0.95 -7.62
C SER A 87 20.54 0.14 -8.82
N ILE A 88 19.58 -0.45 -9.54
CA ILE A 88 19.85 -1.21 -10.77
C ILE A 88 20.46 -0.29 -11.83
N GLU A 89 19.91 0.91 -12.01
CA GLU A 89 20.45 1.90 -12.95
C GLU A 89 21.90 2.28 -12.62
N ARG A 90 22.20 2.53 -11.33
CA ARG A 90 23.57 2.78 -10.89
C ARG A 90 24.51 1.61 -11.16
N GLU A 91 24.08 0.38 -10.89
CA GLU A 91 24.89 -0.82 -11.14
C GLU A 91 25.20 -0.99 -12.63
N ILE A 92 24.22 -0.76 -13.51
CA ILE A 92 24.42 -0.82 -14.97
C ILE A 92 25.45 0.21 -15.42
N ASN A 93 25.32 1.46 -14.96
CA ASN A 93 26.26 2.53 -15.31
C ASN A 93 27.69 2.23 -14.81
N LEU A 94 27.82 1.74 -13.58
CA LEU A 94 29.11 1.35 -13.01
C LEU A 94 29.75 0.19 -13.79
N LEU A 95 28.96 -0.78 -14.26
CA LEU A 95 29.46 -1.86 -15.11
C LEU A 95 30.01 -1.32 -16.43
N ASP A 96 29.29 -0.41 -17.09
CA ASP A 96 29.73 0.22 -18.33
C ASP A 96 31.03 1.03 -18.15
N GLU A 97 31.13 1.79 -17.06
CA GLU A 97 32.34 2.52 -16.70
C GLU A 97 33.52 1.57 -16.48
N ILE A 98 33.32 0.47 -15.75
CA ILE A 98 34.36 -0.55 -15.52
C ILE A 98 34.82 -1.16 -16.85
N TYR A 99 33.92 -1.48 -17.78
CA TYR A 99 34.29 -2.02 -19.09
C TYR A 99 35.10 -1.00 -19.90
N THR A 100 34.67 0.26 -19.91
CA THR A 100 35.36 1.35 -20.61
C THR A 100 36.76 1.57 -20.04
N LEU A 101 36.90 1.64 -18.71
CA LEU A 101 38.19 1.80 -18.03
C LEU A 101 39.13 0.62 -18.29
N LYS A 102 38.62 -0.62 -18.29
CA LYS A 102 39.42 -1.80 -18.65
C LYS A 102 39.94 -1.72 -20.08
N ALA A 103 39.09 -1.37 -21.04
CA ALA A 103 39.49 -1.20 -22.44
C ALA A 103 40.55 -0.10 -22.61
N GLN A 104 40.38 1.04 -21.91
CA GLN A 104 41.39 2.10 -21.89
C GLN A 104 42.72 1.63 -21.29
N LEU A 105 42.70 0.92 -20.16
CA LEU A 105 43.91 0.38 -19.53
C LEU A 105 44.64 -0.61 -20.44
N GLU A 106 43.91 -1.49 -21.14
CA GLU A 106 44.51 -2.38 -22.14
C GLU A 106 45.16 -1.60 -23.28
N ALA A 107 44.49 -0.58 -23.81
CA ALA A 107 45.04 0.27 -24.87
C ALA A 107 46.31 1.03 -24.40
N TYR A 108 46.30 1.61 -23.21
CA TYR A 108 47.48 2.26 -22.63
C TYR A 108 48.62 1.28 -22.39
N THR A 109 48.32 0.07 -21.90
CA THR A 109 49.33 -0.97 -21.65
C THR A 109 49.94 -1.47 -22.95
N ALA A 110 49.12 -1.73 -23.97
CA ALA A 110 49.57 -2.11 -25.30
C ALA A 110 50.45 -1.01 -25.94
N GLY A 111 50.02 0.25 -25.86
CA GLY A 111 50.79 1.39 -26.38
C GLY A 111 52.16 1.57 -25.72
N LYS A 112 52.24 1.40 -24.40
CA LYS A 112 53.49 1.50 -23.63
C LYS A 112 54.48 0.37 -23.97
N ILE A 113 53.97 -0.84 -24.22
CA ILE A 113 54.81 -1.99 -24.62
C ILE A 113 55.39 -1.79 -26.02
N VAL A 114 54.65 -1.19 -26.96
CA VAL A 114 55.13 -0.91 -28.32
C VAL A 114 56.26 0.13 -28.31
N GLN A 115 56.15 1.20 -27.49
CA GLN A 115 57.20 2.22 -27.40
C GLN A 115 58.53 1.70 -26.84
N LEU A 116 58.50 0.73 -25.92
CA LEU A 116 59.72 0.13 -25.35
C LEU A 116 60.50 -0.74 -26.36
N LYS A 117 59.85 -1.28 -27.40
CA LYS A 117 60.51 -2.10 -28.44
C LYS A 117 61.23 -1.29 -29.52
N GLY A 118 60.97 0.03 -29.62
CA GLY A 118 61.57 0.90 -30.64
C GLY A 118 62.96 1.46 -30.30
N GLY A 119 63.45 1.26 -29.07
CA GLY A 119 64.69 1.86 -28.57
C GLY A 119 65.95 1.00 -28.70
N ARG A 120 66.18 0.32 -29.83
CA ARG A 120 67.52 -0.21 -30.18
C ARG A 120 68.06 0.54 -31.38
N ASP A 121 68.64 1.69 -31.09
CA ASP A 121 69.48 2.47 -31.99
C ASP A 121 70.72 1.65 -32.35
N THR A 122 70.68 0.98 -33.50
CA THR A 122 71.84 0.33 -34.11
C THR A 122 72.61 1.35 -34.92
N SER A 123 73.18 2.35 -34.23
CA SER A 123 74.15 3.27 -34.80
C SER A 123 75.51 3.00 -34.12
N ARG A 124 76.26 2.02 -34.63
CA ARG A 124 77.71 1.96 -34.42
C ARG A 124 78.39 1.68 -35.77
N GLN A 125 79.28 2.62 -36.07
CA GLN A 125 80.26 2.70 -37.15
C GLN A 125 81.14 1.46 -37.22
#